data_AF-A0A812SKA7-F1
#
_entry.id   AF-A0A812SKA7-F1
#
_cell.length_a   1.000
_cell.length_b   1.000
_cell.length_c   1.000
_cell.angle_alpha   90.00
_cell.angle_beta   90.00
_cell.angle_gamma   90.00
#
_symmetry.space_group_name_H-M   'P 1'
#
loop_
_entity.id
_entity.type
_entity.pdbx_description
1 polymer ?
#
loop_
_entity_poly.entity_id
_entity_poly.type
_entity_poly.pdbx_seq_one_letter_code
_entity_poly.pdbx_strand_id
1 'polypeptide(L)'
;MGQVSSISMATPGILGLDACTSIGSFSKQDEMTLDLQNTLPSRSNSPDAIDTIAALLEDPHTGQNLYKALRNASKSVPPALFNAWAALADQAVRVGIDYRTLGLGWSHPNTRRQYRLGQHASISCPESRARAEQSRSFLHDVLMEALNQEAAYGAASKQSRLEEALTVAFLHEIGAPVDFKASASGILLALRTELLMPLRAINEGHIHRTFQGQPLPLPEVAATVRALTEAVLSPPGGYAAWRYTNPVGMEQLRGLNLLQISHWRHPLVLEHGEGSHSSPSYQGRCPQPELRLVTHEGDESELNFFWATKIGGPSHGFDYEAQCLLPLLCNARHKVILVNDPHWPDYPCGRCHFRLLWAEIPASPESPRAAEPHSPPGPKRSRSVPALHRRRSNPFLNGDHGCAPRLWLEGLHGDFEAVQNGLGRNWLPHVLRHAVVKACQLQVSLLVDRQLMDLLRAVAEDTGGLVCESTERMVLRPSNGVVEASDYLSRRHDWVQLEEEVTEPMTKAKFVPVTSV
;
A
#
# COMPACT_ATOMS: atom_id res chain seq x y z
N MET A 1 -17.11 -50.86 8.46
CA MET A 1 -16.24 -50.88 7.26
C MET A 1 -16.99 -50.15 6.15
N GLY A 2 -16.48 -49.02 5.70
CA GLY A 2 -17.06 -48.26 4.58
C GLY A 2 -15.93 -47.50 3.89
N GLN A 3 -15.69 -47.80 2.62
CA GLN A 3 -14.65 -47.13 1.84
C GLN A 3 -15.17 -45.75 1.42
N VAL A 4 -14.44 -44.70 1.78
CA VAL A 4 -14.60 -43.36 1.20
C VAL A 4 -13.64 -43.27 0.02
N SER A 5 -14.19 -43.23 -1.20
CA SER A 5 -13.41 -43.08 -2.42
C SER A 5 -12.86 -41.66 -2.52
N SER A 6 -11.54 -41.50 -2.43
CA SER A 6 -10.86 -40.23 -2.68
C SER A 6 -10.90 -39.89 -4.18
N ILE A 7 -11.60 -38.80 -4.53
CA ILE A 7 -11.57 -38.26 -5.90
C ILE A 7 -10.27 -37.46 -6.04
N SER A 8 -9.31 -38.01 -6.79
CA SER A 8 -8.10 -37.29 -7.19
C SER A 8 -8.45 -36.28 -8.30
N MET A 9 -8.38 -35.00 -7.98
CA MET A 9 -8.46 -33.92 -8.98
C MET A 9 -7.11 -33.83 -9.72
N ALA A 10 -7.13 -34.03 -11.04
CA ALA A 10 -5.93 -33.96 -11.86
C ALA A 10 -5.44 -32.51 -12.02
N THR A 11 -4.17 -32.27 -11.73
CA THR A 11 -3.48 -31.00 -12.00
C THR A 11 -3.42 -30.74 -13.51
N PRO A 12 -3.83 -29.58 -14.02
CA PRO A 12 -3.64 -29.25 -15.43
C PRO A 12 -2.15 -29.11 -15.73
N GLY A 13 -1.65 -29.89 -16.70
CA GLY A 13 -0.27 -29.78 -17.16
C GLY A 13 -0.05 -28.47 -17.91
N ILE A 14 0.71 -27.54 -17.31
CA ILE A 14 1.12 -26.30 -17.98
C ILE A 14 2.22 -26.63 -19.00
N LEU A 15 1.85 -26.60 -20.28
CA LEU A 15 2.78 -26.77 -21.39
C LEU A 15 3.39 -25.41 -21.80
N GLY A 16 4.71 -25.30 -21.60
CA GLY A 16 5.63 -24.56 -22.47
C GLY A 16 5.36 -23.07 -22.76
N LEU A 17 5.86 -22.19 -21.90
CA LEU A 17 6.16 -20.79 -22.23
C LEU A 17 7.63 -20.42 -21.89
N ASP A 18 8.56 -21.26 -22.35
CA ASP A 18 10.00 -20.97 -22.32
C ASP A 18 10.39 -20.06 -23.50
N ALA A 19 10.15 -18.74 -23.38
CA ALA A 19 10.81 -17.71 -24.21
C ALA A 19 10.54 -16.27 -23.71
N CYS A 20 11.07 -15.85 -22.54
CA CYS A 20 11.30 -14.43 -22.26
C CYS A 20 12.20 -14.10 -21.04
N THR A 21 13.16 -14.96 -20.67
CA THR A 21 14.17 -14.68 -19.63
C THR A 21 15.47 -14.19 -20.25
N SER A 22 15.45 -12.96 -20.79
CA SER A 22 16.64 -12.25 -21.30
C SER A 22 16.51 -10.74 -21.09
N ILE A 23 16.38 -10.35 -19.82
CA ILE A 23 16.68 -8.99 -19.35
C ILE A 23 17.89 -9.16 -18.42
N GLY A 24 18.89 -8.28 -18.57
CA GLY A 24 20.27 -8.54 -18.19
C GLY A 24 20.49 -9.08 -16.78
N SER A 25 21.44 -10.02 -16.66
CA SER A 25 21.96 -10.47 -15.38
C SER A 25 22.67 -9.31 -14.69
N PHE A 26 21.96 -8.61 -13.80
CA PHE A 26 22.62 -7.86 -12.74
C PHE A 26 23.48 -8.82 -11.91
N SER A 27 24.67 -8.36 -11.52
CA SER A 27 25.61 -9.19 -10.79
C SER A 27 25.00 -9.58 -9.43
N LYS A 28 25.21 -10.83 -9.00
CA LYS A 28 24.82 -11.27 -7.64
C LYS A 28 25.69 -10.67 -6.52
N GLN A 29 26.52 -9.66 -6.84
CA GLN A 29 27.42 -8.99 -5.90
C GLN A 29 27.10 -7.51 -5.71
N ASP A 30 26.18 -6.95 -6.51
CA ASP A 30 25.52 -5.68 -6.24
C ASP A 30 24.19 -5.91 -5.53
N GLU A 31 24.19 -6.70 -4.45
CA GLU A 31 23.16 -6.49 -3.42
C GLU A 31 23.30 -5.05 -2.96
N MET A 32 22.21 -4.30 -3.02
CA MET A 32 22.19 -2.95 -2.46
C MET A 32 22.56 -3.06 -0.98
N THR A 33 23.79 -2.68 -0.65
CA THR A 33 24.12 -2.08 0.64
C THR A 33 23.36 -0.76 0.72
N LEU A 34 22.03 -0.89 0.88
CA LEU A 34 21.15 0.18 1.33
C LEU A 34 21.85 0.78 2.52
N ASP A 35 22.05 2.09 2.47
CA ASP A 35 22.80 2.84 3.46
C ASP A 35 21.92 3.02 4.72
N LEU A 36 21.64 1.88 5.37
CA LEU A 36 20.64 1.65 6.42
C LEU A 36 20.90 2.49 7.68
N GLN A 37 22.04 3.18 7.73
CA GLN A 37 22.45 4.06 8.82
C GLN A 37 21.93 5.50 8.62
N ASN A 38 21.59 5.92 7.40
CA ASN A 38 21.45 7.35 7.06
C ASN A 38 20.02 7.89 6.86
N THR A 39 18.96 7.07 6.97
CA THR A 39 17.56 7.52 6.72
C THR A 39 16.66 7.60 7.96
N LEU A 40 17.14 7.27 9.16
CA LEU A 40 16.39 7.57 10.38
C LEU A 40 16.55 9.07 10.71
N PRO A 41 15.45 9.85 10.87
CA PRO A 41 15.57 11.21 11.35
C PRO A 41 16.20 11.17 12.74
N SER A 42 17.35 11.84 12.90
CA SER A 42 18.11 11.82 14.13
C SER A 42 17.37 12.59 15.23
N ARG A 43 16.45 11.89 15.92
CA ARG A 43 15.93 12.32 17.22
C ARG A 43 17.11 12.31 18.18
N SER A 44 17.77 13.46 18.31
CA SER A 44 19.02 13.68 19.04
C SER A 44 18.95 13.39 20.55
N ASN A 45 17.75 13.07 21.06
CA ASN A 45 17.47 12.67 22.44
C ASN A 45 16.79 11.28 22.52
N SER A 46 16.85 10.45 21.46
CA SER A 46 16.38 9.06 21.59
C SER A 46 17.26 8.33 22.59
N PRO A 47 16.69 7.66 23.62
CA PRO A 47 17.48 6.79 24.49
C PRO A 47 18.17 5.70 23.67
N ASP A 48 19.31 5.21 24.17
CA ASP A 48 20.02 4.09 23.55
C ASP A 48 19.08 2.88 23.43
N ALA A 49 19.16 2.15 22.32
CA ALA A 49 18.29 1.02 22.06
C ALA A 49 18.44 -0.06 23.15
N ILE A 50 19.65 -0.24 23.68
CA ILE A 50 19.93 -1.17 24.80
C ILE A 50 19.21 -0.73 26.08
N ASP A 51 19.27 0.57 26.40
CA ASP A 51 18.58 1.11 27.58
C ASP A 51 17.06 0.99 27.41
N THR A 52 16.55 1.18 26.19
CA THR A 52 15.12 1.01 25.84
C THR A 52 14.65 -0.44 25.98
N ILE A 53 15.41 -1.41 25.45
CA ILE A 53 15.11 -2.84 25.57
C ILE A 53 15.06 -3.25 27.05
N ALA A 54 16.08 -2.88 27.83
CA ALA A 54 16.12 -3.21 29.25
C ALA A 54 14.96 -2.57 30.03
N ALA A 55 14.66 -1.29 29.79
CA ALA A 55 13.54 -0.60 30.46
C ALA A 55 12.15 -1.19 30.14
N LEU A 56 11.99 -1.86 28.99
CA LEU A 56 10.73 -2.47 28.57
C LEU A 56 10.61 -3.97 28.91
N LEU A 57 11.74 -4.70 28.93
CA LEU A 57 11.78 -6.17 29.02
C LEU A 57 12.39 -6.73 30.32
N GLU A 58 13.24 -5.99 31.04
CA GLU A 58 13.88 -6.50 32.25
C GLU A 58 12.90 -6.48 33.43
N ASP A 59 12.67 -7.63 34.09
CA ASP A 59 11.88 -7.70 35.32
C ASP A 59 12.63 -6.96 36.44
N PRO A 60 12.04 -5.91 37.06
CA PRO A 60 12.62 -5.17 38.18
C PRO A 60 13.14 -6.04 39.34
N HIS A 61 12.62 -7.26 39.50
CA HIS A 61 12.99 -8.19 40.56
C HIS A 61 14.17 -9.10 40.21
N THR A 62 14.45 -9.35 38.93
CA THR A 62 15.54 -10.25 38.48
C THR A 62 16.91 -9.58 38.38
N GLY A 63 16.95 -8.24 38.42
CA GLY A 63 18.17 -7.44 38.36
C GLY A 63 18.75 -7.28 36.95
N GLN A 64 19.85 -6.51 36.85
CA GLN A 64 20.45 -6.03 35.59
C GLN A 64 21.18 -7.11 34.75
N ASN A 65 20.56 -8.26 34.52
CA ASN A 65 21.17 -9.38 33.80
C ASN A 65 21.02 -9.23 32.28
N LEU A 66 19.83 -8.85 31.80
CA LEU A 66 19.58 -8.57 30.38
C LEU A 66 20.43 -7.38 29.92
N TYR A 67 20.49 -6.31 30.73
CA TYR A 67 21.30 -5.13 30.43
C TYR A 67 22.78 -5.47 30.16
N LYS A 68 23.38 -6.29 31.03
CA LYS A 68 24.78 -6.73 30.90
C LYS A 68 24.99 -7.62 29.68
N ALA A 69 24.05 -8.51 29.39
CA ALA A 69 24.10 -9.39 28.21
C ALA A 69 24.07 -8.57 26.91
N LEU A 70 23.16 -7.59 26.81
CA LEU A 70 23.05 -6.65 25.69
C LEU A 70 24.33 -5.82 25.49
N ARG A 71 24.83 -5.17 26.55
CA ARG A 71 26.10 -4.40 26.52
C ARG A 71 27.33 -5.25 26.17
N ASN A 72 27.28 -6.56 26.40
CA ASN A 72 28.34 -7.46 25.95
C ASN A 72 28.17 -7.86 24.47
N ALA A 73 26.93 -8.14 24.03
CA ALA A 73 26.64 -8.47 22.64
C ALA A 73 26.91 -7.30 21.67
N SER A 74 26.65 -6.06 22.09
CA SER A 74 26.82 -4.84 21.28
C SER A 74 28.26 -4.55 20.83
N LYS A 75 29.25 -5.24 21.41
CA LYS A 75 30.64 -5.23 20.93
C LYS A 75 30.84 -5.97 19.60
N SER A 76 29.85 -6.76 19.19
CA SER A 76 29.94 -7.77 18.11
C SER A 76 28.71 -7.85 17.20
N VAL A 77 27.66 -7.06 17.49
CA VAL A 77 26.36 -7.12 16.81
C VAL A 77 26.01 -5.71 16.32
N PRO A 78 25.54 -5.53 15.07
CA PRO A 78 25.22 -4.21 14.52
C PRO A 78 24.15 -3.45 15.33
N PRO A 79 24.29 -2.12 15.55
CA PRO A 79 23.29 -1.31 16.25
C PRO A 79 21.87 -1.40 15.67
N ALA A 80 21.74 -1.56 14.35
CA ALA A 80 20.46 -1.70 13.67
C ALA A 80 19.61 -2.88 14.20
N LEU A 81 20.25 -3.96 14.66
CA LEU A 81 19.53 -5.11 15.22
C LEU A 81 18.98 -4.81 16.63
N PHE A 82 19.70 -4.06 17.46
CA PHE A 82 19.19 -3.58 18.74
C PHE A 82 18.09 -2.54 18.55
N ASN A 83 18.20 -1.65 17.56
CA ASN A 83 17.13 -0.72 17.20
C ASN A 83 15.84 -1.47 16.82
N ALA A 84 15.95 -2.59 16.09
CA ALA A 84 14.81 -3.43 15.75
C ALA A 84 14.20 -4.11 16.99
N TRP A 85 15.01 -4.69 17.87
CA TRP A 85 14.54 -5.25 19.14
C TRP A 85 13.87 -4.20 20.05
N ALA A 86 14.42 -2.98 20.12
CA ALA A 86 13.80 -1.87 20.84
C ALA A 86 12.45 -1.47 20.22
N ALA A 87 12.37 -1.36 18.89
CA ALA A 87 11.13 -1.06 18.18
C ALA A 87 10.06 -2.15 18.33
N LEU A 88 10.46 -3.43 18.40
CA LEU A 88 9.58 -4.56 18.67
C LEU A 88 9.04 -4.50 20.10
N ALA A 89 9.91 -4.32 21.10
CA ALA A 89 9.50 -4.18 22.50
C ALA A 89 8.56 -2.98 22.70
N ASP A 90 8.86 -1.83 22.08
CA ASP A 90 8.01 -0.63 22.17
C ASP A 90 6.62 -0.87 21.56
N GLN A 91 6.57 -1.43 20.34
CA GLN A 91 5.31 -1.71 19.63
C GLN A 91 4.47 -2.80 20.29
N ALA A 92 5.09 -3.84 20.86
CA ALA A 92 4.41 -4.96 21.50
C ALA A 92 3.97 -4.64 22.94
N VAL A 93 4.87 -4.09 23.78
CA VAL A 93 4.64 -3.91 25.22
C VAL A 93 4.00 -2.56 25.51
N ARG A 94 4.53 -1.45 24.98
CA ARG A 94 4.05 -0.10 25.35
C ARG A 94 2.72 0.24 24.68
N VAL A 95 2.58 -0.04 23.38
CA VAL A 95 1.42 0.38 22.59
C VAL A 95 0.56 -0.78 22.04
N GLY A 96 0.88 -2.01 22.43
CA GLY A 96 0.20 -3.21 21.97
C GLY A 96 -1.30 -3.24 22.28
N ILE A 97 -2.09 -3.64 21.27
CA ILE A 97 -3.51 -3.95 21.39
C ILE A 97 -3.68 -5.48 21.22
N ASP A 98 -4.63 -6.06 21.96
CA ASP A 98 -5.10 -7.43 21.79
C ASP A 98 -6.35 -7.44 20.89
N TYR A 99 -6.14 -7.46 19.57
CA TYR A 99 -7.25 -7.53 18.59
C TYR A 99 -7.97 -8.88 18.58
N ARG A 100 -7.34 -9.93 19.11
CA ARG A 100 -7.94 -11.25 19.23
C ARG A 100 -9.06 -11.26 20.27
N THR A 101 -8.84 -10.59 21.41
CA THR A 101 -9.84 -10.49 22.49
C THR A 101 -10.81 -9.32 22.28
N LEU A 102 -10.32 -8.16 21.86
CA LEU A 102 -11.16 -6.96 21.67
C LEU A 102 -11.93 -6.94 20.35
N GLY A 103 -11.49 -7.73 19.37
CA GLY A 103 -11.96 -7.64 17.99
C GLY A 103 -11.42 -6.39 17.28
N LEU A 104 -12.06 -6.08 16.15
CA LEU A 104 -11.88 -4.84 15.40
C LEU A 104 -13.08 -3.92 15.69
N GLY A 105 -12.89 -2.59 15.74
CA GLY A 105 -13.98 -1.64 15.98
C GLY A 105 -13.61 -0.16 16.13
N TRP A 106 -14.62 0.71 16.29
CA TRP A 106 -14.45 2.18 16.37
C TRP A 106 -13.71 2.64 17.64
N SER A 107 -13.57 1.75 18.63
CA SER A 107 -12.93 2.01 19.93
C SER A 107 -11.41 1.85 19.90
N HIS A 108 -10.76 2.08 18.76
CA HIS A 108 -9.31 2.00 18.56
C HIS A 108 -8.71 3.36 18.17
N PRO A 109 -7.36 3.54 18.23
CA PRO A 109 -6.74 4.85 18.03
C PRO A 109 -6.93 5.34 16.60
N ASN A 110 -7.50 6.53 16.41
CA ASN A 110 -7.92 7.05 15.10
C ASN A 110 -6.78 7.65 14.26
N THR A 111 -5.60 7.90 14.85
CA THR A 111 -4.42 8.43 14.14
C THR A 111 -3.15 7.67 14.51
N ARG A 112 -2.14 7.72 13.63
CA ARG A 112 -0.79 7.16 13.89
C ARG A 112 -0.15 7.74 15.16
N ARG A 113 -0.45 9.00 15.49
CA ARG A 113 0.00 9.66 16.72
C ARG A 113 -0.59 9.03 17.98
N GLN A 114 -1.88 8.70 17.98
CA GLN A 114 -2.51 8.09 19.16
C GLN A 114 -1.95 6.70 19.48
N TYR A 115 -1.57 5.92 18.46
CA TYR A 115 -0.74 4.72 18.63
C TYR A 115 0.58 5.04 19.30
N ARG A 116 1.38 5.95 18.73
CA ARG A 116 2.69 6.35 19.29
C ARG A 116 2.61 6.84 20.73
N LEU A 117 1.52 7.51 21.13
CA LEU A 117 1.32 7.97 22.51
C LEU A 117 0.98 6.83 23.49
N GLY A 118 0.33 5.76 23.05
CA GLY A 118 0.00 4.60 23.91
C GLY A 118 -1.12 4.85 24.93
N GLN A 119 -1.84 5.96 24.82
CA GLN A 119 -2.81 6.43 25.82
C GLN A 119 -4.27 6.05 25.53
N HIS A 120 -4.53 5.36 24.41
CA HIS A 120 -5.89 5.02 24.00
C HIS A 120 -6.52 3.93 24.89
N ALA A 121 -7.85 3.97 25.08
CA ALA A 121 -8.57 3.02 25.95
C ALA A 121 -8.36 1.56 25.55
N SER A 122 -8.34 1.24 24.26
CA SER A 122 -8.03 -0.11 23.76
C SER A 122 -6.59 -0.56 23.99
N ILE A 123 -5.65 0.37 24.20
CA ILE A 123 -4.26 0.04 24.57
C ILE A 123 -4.21 -0.20 26.09
N SER A 124 -4.85 0.66 26.89
CA SER A 124 -4.78 0.64 28.36
C SER A 124 -5.77 -0.32 29.06
N CYS A 125 -6.71 -0.93 28.34
CA CYS A 125 -7.64 -1.92 28.88
C CYS A 125 -6.95 -3.17 29.47
N PRO A 126 -7.57 -3.87 30.44
CA PRO A 126 -6.98 -5.04 31.10
C PRO A 126 -6.49 -6.13 30.15
N GLU A 127 -7.24 -6.40 29.08
CA GLU A 127 -6.95 -7.43 28.08
C GLU A 127 -5.65 -7.12 27.33
N SER A 128 -5.55 -5.93 26.73
CA SER A 128 -4.33 -5.47 26.05
C SER A 128 -3.13 -5.34 26.99
N ARG A 129 -3.35 -4.99 28.27
CA ARG A 129 -2.27 -4.94 29.28
C ARG A 129 -1.80 -6.34 29.71
N ALA A 130 -2.71 -7.30 29.86
CA ALA A 130 -2.36 -8.70 30.12
C ALA A 130 -1.59 -9.31 28.93
N ARG A 131 -2.01 -9.02 27.68
CA ARG A 131 -1.26 -9.40 26.48
C ARG A 131 0.13 -8.75 26.44
N ALA A 132 0.24 -7.46 26.76
CA ALA A 132 1.53 -6.77 26.81
C ALA A 132 2.51 -7.36 27.85
N GLU A 133 2.01 -7.87 28.98
CA GLU A 133 2.83 -8.58 29.97
C GLU A 133 3.32 -9.93 29.43
N GLN A 134 2.44 -10.70 28.77
CA GLN A 134 2.83 -11.96 28.10
C GLN A 134 3.89 -11.70 27.01
N SER A 135 3.69 -10.65 26.21
CA SER A 135 4.67 -10.20 25.21
C SER A 135 5.99 -9.81 25.88
N ARG A 136 5.99 -9.13 27.05
CA ARG A 136 7.21 -8.81 27.79
C ARG A 136 7.99 -10.07 28.15
N SER A 137 7.37 -11.03 28.84
CA SER A 137 8.03 -12.26 29.27
C SER A 137 8.57 -13.06 28.09
N PHE A 138 7.75 -13.25 27.05
CA PHE A 138 8.13 -13.98 25.85
C PHE A 138 9.31 -13.31 25.11
N LEU A 139 9.27 -11.99 24.91
CA LEU A 139 10.36 -11.25 24.26
C LEU A 139 11.65 -11.28 25.08
N HIS A 140 11.54 -11.18 26.41
CA HIS A 140 12.67 -11.34 27.33
C HIS A 140 13.33 -12.71 27.18
N ASP A 141 12.54 -13.79 27.23
CA ASP A 141 13.05 -15.15 27.25
C ASP A 141 13.70 -15.55 25.92
N VAL A 142 13.05 -15.24 24.79
CA VAL A 142 13.60 -15.47 23.43
C VAL A 142 14.90 -14.69 23.22
N LEU A 143 14.97 -13.44 23.68
CA LEU A 143 16.17 -12.61 23.57
C LEU A 143 17.30 -13.13 24.48
N MET A 144 16.99 -13.52 25.72
CA MET A 144 17.97 -14.06 26.66
C MET A 144 18.51 -15.42 26.21
N GLU A 145 17.69 -16.30 25.63
CA GLU A 145 18.17 -17.54 25.02
C GLU A 145 19.17 -17.24 23.89
N ALA A 146 18.79 -16.36 22.95
CA ALA A 146 19.65 -15.98 21.83
C ALA A 146 20.96 -15.33 22.25
N LEU A 147 20.97 -14.57 23.35
CA LEU A 147 22.17 -13.94 23.93
C LEU A 147 23.09 -14.94 24.66
N ASN A 148 22.50 -15.90 25.38
CA ASN A 148 23.22 -16.82 26.28
C ASN A 148 23.68 -18.12 25.61
N GLN A 149 23.04 -18.56 24.52
CA GLN A 149 23.52 -19.72 23.75
C GLN A 149 25.00 -19.53 23.38
N GLU A 150 25.86 -20.45 23.82
CA GLU A 150 27.28 -20.44 23.47
C GLU A 150 27.49 -20.83 22.00
N ALA A 151 28.56 -20.33 21.38
CA ALA A 151 28.92 -20.75 20.04
C ALA A 151 29.55 -22.15 20.09
N ALA A 152 28.74 -23.20 19.94
CA ALA A 152 29.24 -24.53 19.61
C ALA A 152 30.09 -24.47 18.33
N TYR A 153 30.99 -25.44 18.14
CA TYR A 153 31.90 -25.44 17.00
C TYR A 153 31.11 -25.59 15.69
N GLY A 154 31.07 -24.55 14.86
CA GLY A 154 30.23 -24.48 13.65
C GLY A 154 28.83 -23.87 13.85
N ALA A 155 28.50 -23.35 15.04
CA ALA A 155 27.23 -22.67 15.30
C ALA A 155 27.12 -21.32 14.57
N ALA A 156 25.87 -20.89 14.35
CA ALA A 156 25.56 -19.58 13.77
C ALA A 156 26.15 -18.42 14.60
N SER A 157 26.52 -17.34 13.90
CA SER A 157 27.04 -16.12 14.53
C SER A 157 26.02 -15.54 15.52
N LYS A 158 26.50 -14.81 16.54
CA LYS A 158 25.60 -14.16 17.52
C LYS A 158 24.58 -13.23 16.84
N GLN A 159 24.97 -12.56 15.77
CA GLN A 159 24.06 -11.77 14.94
C GLN A 159 22.96 -12.64 14.31
N SER A 160 23.33 -13.73 13.63
CA SER A 160 22.36 -14.62 12.96
C SER A 160 21.36 -15.23 13.94
N ARG A 161 21.80 -15.61 15.15
CA ARG A 161 20.90 -16.09 16.21
C ARG A 161 19.94 -15.01 16.74
N LEU A 162 20.39 -13.76 16.84
CA LEU A 162 19.54 -12.64 17.23
C LEU A 162 18.57 -12.21 16.11
N GLU A 163 18.92 -12.42 14.84
CA GLU A 163 18.03 -12.21 13.68
C GLU A 163 16.95 -13.30 13.58
N GLU A 164 17.31 -14.57 13.81
CA GLU A 164 16.37 -15.69 13.91
C GLU A 164 15.41 -15.51 15.10
N ALA A 165 15.94 -15.18 16.28
CA ALA A 165 15.14 -14.87 17.46
C ALA A 165 14.21 -13.67 17.24
N LEU A 166 14.67 -12.60 16.57
CA LEU A 166 13.82 -11.47 16.20
C LEU A 166 12.70 -11.89 15.24
N THR A 167 12.99 -12.83 14.33
CA THR A 167 12.03 -13.36 13.37
C THR A 167 10.91 -14.15 14.05
N VAL A 168 11.27 -15.09 14.93
CA VAL A 168 10.33 -15.85 15.77
C VAL A 168 9.50 -14.90 16.64
N ALA A 169 10.15 -13.94 17.28
CA ALA A 169 9.50 -12.97 18.15
C ALA A 169 8.49 -12.10 17.40
N PHE A 170 8.87 -11.55 16.24
CA PHE A 170 8.00 -10.70 15.44
C PHE A 170 6.78 -11.46 14.90
N LEU A 171 6.95 -12.68 14.37
CA LEU A 171 5.85 -13.49 13.86
C LEU A 171 4.82 -13.82 14.95
N HIS A 172 5.28 -14.20 16.15
CA HIS A 172 4.41 -14.38 17.32
C HIS A 172 3.66 -13.10 17.69
N GLU A 173 4.34 -11.95 17.68
CA GLU A 173 3.73 -10.67 18.06
C GLU A 173 2.74 -10.12 17.01
N ILE A 174 2.79 -10.52 15.75
CA ILE A 174 1.74 -10.20 14.77
C ILE A 174 0.64 -11.28 14.68
N GLY A 175 0.70 -12.35 15.49
CA GLY A 175 -0.25 -13.46 15.43
C GLY A 175 -0.10 -14.35 14.20
N ALA A 176 1.04 -14.27 13.49
CA ALA A 176 1.31 -15.06 12.29
C ALA A 176 1.73 -16.50 12.66
N PRO A 177 1.24 -17.52 11.95
CA PRO A 177 1.79 -18.88 11.98
C PRO A 177 3.30 -18.93 11.77
N VAL A 178 3.96 -19.86 12.49
CA VAL A 178 5.42 -20.07 12.44
C VAL A 178 5.97 -20.56 11.09
N ASP A 179 5.09 -20.94 10.15
CA ASP A 179 5.44 -21.36 8.80
C ASP A 179 5.47 -20.20 7.78
N PHE A 180 5.19 -18.96 8.21
CA PHE A 180 5.25 -17.78 7.36
C PHE A 180 6.68 -17.52 6.88
N LYS A 181 6.81 -17.17 5.60
CA LYS A 181 8.07 -16.74 5.01
C LYS A 181 8.38 -15.31 5.43
N ALA A 182 9.46 -15.14 6.17
CA ALA A 182 9.99 -13.84 6.56
C ALA A 182 11.51 -13.79 6.36
N SER A 183 12.03 -12.60 6.15
CA SER A 183 13.45 -12.27 6.14
C SER A 183 13.74 -11.25 7.23
N ALA A 184 14.94 -11.29 7.82
CA ALA A 184 15.36 -10.30 8.81
C ALA A 184 15.24 -8.88 8.24
N SER A 185 15.68 -8.64 6.99
CA SER A 185 15.60 -7.32 6.35
C SER A 185 14.16 -6.82 6.15
N GLY A 186 13.22 -7.70 5.81
CA GLY A 186 11.79 -7.36 5.76
C GLY A 186 11.20 -7.01 7.13
N ILE A 187 11.59 -7.74 8.19
CA ILE A 187 11.16 -7.46 9.57
C ILE A 187 11.74 -6.15 10.10
N LEU A 188 13.03 -5.87 9.86
CA LEU A 188 13.64 -4.58 10.20
C LEU A 188 12.91 -3.42 9.53
N LEU A 189 12.55 -3.58 8.25
CA LEU A 189 11.79 -2.58 7.49
C LEU A 189 10.36 -2.41 8.03
N ALA A 190 9.65 -3.52 8.34
CA ALA A 190 8.32 -3.50 8.93
C ALA A 190 8.31 -2.82 10.32
N LEU A 191 9.30 -3.09 11.16
CA LEU A 191 9.46 -2.44 12.47
C LEU A 191 9.75 -0.94 12.33
N ARG A 192 10.64 -0.55 11.42
CA ARG A 192 10.95 0.87 11.12
C ARG A 192 9.75 1.64 10.58
N THR A 193 8.88 0.97 9.82
CA THR A 193 7.63 1.55 9.28
C THR A 193 6.43 1.40 10.22
N GLU A 194 6.64 0.90 11.45
CA GLU A 194 5.67 0.72 12.54
C GLU A 194 4.51 -0.25 12.19
N LEU A 195 4.78 -1.30 11.42
CA LEU A 195 3.75 -2.21 10.91
C LEU A 195 3.31 -3.31 11.88
N LEU A 196 3.84 -3.39 13.11
CA LEU A 196 3.45 -4.46 14.04
C LEU A 196 1.95 -4.39 14.38
N MET A 197 1.41 -3.19 14.66
CA MET A 197 -0.02 -3.00 14.92
C MET A 197 -0.90 -3.24 13.68
N PRO A 198 -0.62 -2.67 12.49
CA PRO A 198 -1.35 -3.00 11.27
C PRO A 198 -1.33 -4.50 10.92
N LEU A 199 -0.19 -5.17 11.00
CA LEU A 199 -0.09 -6.60 10.67
C LEU A 199 -0.81 -7.48 11.71
N ARG A 200 -0.72 -7.15 13.00
CA ARG A 200 -1.48 -7.83 14.06
C ARG A 200 -2.99 -7.69 13.82
N ALA A 201 -3.48 -6.49 13.52
CA ALA A 201 -4.90 -6.26 13.28
C ALA A 201 -5.45 -7.10 12.12
N ILE A 202 -4.67 -7.29 11.04
CA ILE A 202 -5.10 -8.06 9.87
C ILE A 202 -4.99 -9.58 10.11
N ASN A 203 -3.99 -10.06 10.85
CA ASN A 203 -3.80 -11.49 11.12
C ASN A 203 -4.69 -12.01 12.26
N GLU A 204 -4.98 -11.19 13.28
CA GLU A 204 -5.84 -11.58 14.41
C GLU A 204 -7.31 -11.14 14.24
N GLY A 205 -7.58 -10.13 13.41
CA GLY A 205 -8.91 -9.55 13.23
C GLY A 205 -9.90 -10.48 12.51
N HIS A 206 -11.04 -10.75 13.14
CA HIS A 206 -12.07 -11.66 12.61
C HIS A 206 -13.00 -11.00 11.59
N ILE A 207 -12.49 -10.77 10.38
CA ILE A 207 -13.28 -10.26 9.24
C ILE A 207 -14.17 -11.37 8.67
N HIS A 208 -15.47 -11.35 9.00
CA HIS A 208 -16.39 -12.43 8.64
C HIS A 208 -17.57 -12.02 7.74
N ARG A 209 -17.87 -10.73 7.67
CA ARG A 209 -18.91 -10.14 6.84
C ARG A 209 -18.46 -8.79 6.30
N THR A 210 -19.08 -8.34 5.22
CA THR A 210 -18.96 -6.97 4.72
C THR A 210 -19.58 -5.96 5.69
N PHE A 211 -19.29 -4.66 5.55
CA PHE A 211 -20.01 -3.59 6.22
C PHE A 211 -21.55 -3.67 6.02
N GLN A 212 -21.99 -4.19 4.87
CA GLN A 212 -23.42 -4.44 4.56
C GLN A 212 -23.93 -5.81 5.04
N GLY A 213 -23.15 -6.54 5.85
CA GLY A 213 -23.52 -7.81 6.47
C GLY A 213 -23.45 -9.06 5.57
N GLN A 214 -22.94 -8.94 4.33
CA GLN A 214 -22.79 -10.07 3.40
C GLN A 214 -21.63 -10.97 3.87
N PRO A 215 -21.74 -12.31 3.85
CA PRO A 215 -20.65 -13.19 4.28
C PRO A 215 -19.42 -13.04 3.36
N LEU A 216 -18.23 -13.03 3.96
CA LEU A 216 -16.97 -13.03 3.21
C LEU A 216 -16.50 -14.47 2.91
N PRO A 217 -15.83 -14.71 1.77
CA PRO A 217 -15.20 -15.99 1.48
C PRO A 217 -13.92 -16.12 2.32
N LEU A 218 -14.06 -16.69 3.53
CA LEU A 218 -13.01 -16.74 4.55
C LEU A 218 -11.70 -17.41 4.10
N PRO A 219 -11.70 -18.53 3.34
CA PRO A 219 -10.46 -19.15 2.87
C PRO A 219 -9.64 -18.21 1.99
N GLU A 220 -10.29 -17.49 1.09
CA GLU A 220 -9.71 -16.51 0.18
C GLU A 220 -9.18 -15.30 0.94
N VAL A 221 -9.93 -14.78 1.92
CA VAL A 221 -9.45 -13.69 2.81
C VAL A 221 -8.20 -14.13 3.56
N ALA A 222 -8.20 -15.33 4.17
CA ALA A 222 -7.04 -15.86 4.90
C ALA A 222 -5.83 -16.08 3.98
N ALA A 223 -6.04 -16.56 2.75
CA ALA A 223 -4.98 -16.71 1.75
C ALA A 223 -4.39 -15.36 1.33
N THR A 224 -5.23 -14.35 1.10
CA THR A 224 -4.79 -12.98 0.79
C THR A 224 -4.02 -12.37 1.97
N VAL A 225 -4.48 -12.54 3.22
CA VAL A 225 -3.79 -12.05 4.42
C VAL A 225 -2.42 -12.69 4.61
N ARG A 226 -2.30 -14.01 4.41
CA ARG A 226 -1.00 -14.72 4.42
C ARG A 226 -0.09 -14.18 3.32
N ALA A 227 -0.56 -14.12 2.08
CA ALA A 227 0.24 -13.67 0.93
C ALA A 227 0.72 -12.22 1.09
N LEU A 228 -0.14 -11.32 1.57
CA LEU A 228 0.19 -9.94 1.91
C LEU A 228 1.27 -9.87 3.01
N THR A 229 1.11 -10.63 4.09
CA THR A 229 2.05 -10.62 5.22
C THR A 229 3.41 -11.18 4.81
N GLU A 230 3.46 -12.34 4.12
CA GLU A 230 4.70 -12.89 3.58
C GLU A 230 5.39 -11.93 2.60
N ALA A 231 4.62 -11.20 1.79
CA ALA A 231 5.18 -10.19 0.88
C ALA A 231 5.77 -8.98 1.62
N VAL A 232 5.15 -8.50 2.71
CA VAL A 232 5.69 -7.43 3.57
C VAL A 232 6.95 -7.86 4.31
N LEU A 233 7.03 -9.12 4.75
CA LEU A 233 8.18 -9.65 5.51
C LEU A 233 9.29 -10.23 4.63
N SER A 234 9.07 -10.31 3.31
CA SER A 234 10.12 -10.63 2.34
C SER A 234 11.15 -9.48 2.19
N PRO A 235 12.27 -9.68 1.48
CA PRO A 235 13.31 -8.64 1.36
C PRO A 235 12.78 -7.30 0.80
N PRO A 236 13.44 -6.17 1.10
CA PRO A 236 12.99 -4.83 0.73
C PRO A 236 12.50 -4.70 -0.72
N GLY A 237 11.33 -4.07 -0.90
CA GLY A 237 10.64 -4.00 -2.20
C GLY A 237 9.76 -5.21 -2.54
N GLY A 238 9.81 -6.30 -1.77
CA GLY A 238 9.05 -7.53 -2.02
C GLY A 238 7.52 -7.38 -1.96
N TYR A 239 7.00 -6.52 -1.07
CA TYR A 239 5.58 -6.16 -1.04
C TYR A 239 5.13 -5.50 -2.35
N ALA A 240 5.86 -4.46 -2.79
CA ALA A 240 5.59 -3.80 -4.06
C ALA A 240 5.75 -4.78 -5.24
N ALA A 241 6.77 -5.65 -5.23
CA ALA A 241 6.94 -6.69 -6.25
C ALA A 241 5.71 -7.61 -6.33
N TRP A 242 5.33 -8.25 -5.22
CA TRP A 242 4.15 -9.12 -5.12
C TRP A 242 2.88 -8.43 -5.63
N ARG A 243 2.64 -7.19 -5.20
CA ARG A 243 1.46 -6.41 -5.56
C ARG A 243 1.30 -6.28 -7.08
N TYR A 244 2.40 -6.05 -7.79
CA TYR A 244 2.40 -5.80 -9.24
C TYR A 244 2.64 -7.04 -10.11
N THR A 245 3.08 -8.17 -9.55
CA THR A 245 3.39 -9.41 -10.31
C THR A 245 2.48 -10.60 -10.01
N ASN A 246 1.64 -10.55 -8.96
CA ASN A 246 0.63 -11.59 -8.77
C ASN A 246 -0.42 -11.59 -9.90
N PRO A 247 -1.09 -12.72 -10.20
CA PRO A 247 -1.99 -12.82 -11.35
C PRO A 247 -3.11 -11.78 -11.37
N VAL A 248 -3.72 -11.49 -10.22
CA VAL A 248 -4.79 -10.48 -10.12
C VAL A 248 -4.23 -9.08 -10.32
N GLY A 249 -3.04 -8.78 -9.77
CA GLY A 249 -2.35 -7.51 -9.97
C GLY A 249 -1.96 -7.25 -11.43
N MET A 250 -1.50 -8.28 -12.15
CA MET A 250 -1.21 -8.18 -13.58
C MET A 250 -2.48 -7.96 -14.41
N GLU A 251 -3.54 -8.71 -14.13
CA GLU A 251 -4.86 -8.54 -14.74
C GLU A 251 -5.43 -7.13 -14.47
N GLN A 252 -5.32 -6.64 -13.23
CA GLN A 252 -5.66 -5.27 -12.85
C GLN A 252 -4.85 -4.19 -13.60
N LEU A 253 -3.73 -4.50 -14.24
CA LEU A 253 -2.94 -3.56 -15.05
C LEU A 253 -2.98 -3.84 -16.56
N ARG A 254 -3.73 -4.87 -17.00
CA ARG A 254 -3.90 -5.24 -18.42
C ARG A 254 -4.34 -4.05 -19.28
N GLY A 255 -3.82 -3.96 -20.50
CA GLY A 255 -4.07 -2.84 -21.41
C GLY A 255 -3.19 -1.60 -21.18
N LEU A 256 -2.38 -1.55 -20.12
CA LEU A 256 -1.23 -0.64 -20.06
C LEU A 256 -0.04 -1.21 -20.84
N ASN A 257 0.78 -0.32 -21.41
CA ASN A 257 2.10 -0.68 -21.95
C ASN A 257 3.18 -0.69 -20.86
N LEU A 258 4.37 -1.25 -21.16
CA LEU A 258 5.46 -1.39 -20.19
C LEU A 258 5.96 -0.06 -19.60
N LEU A 259 5.96 1.02 -20.38
CA LEU A 259 6.36 2.35 -19.90
C LEU A 259 5.32 2.92 -18.94
N GLN A 260 4.03 2.74 -19.24
CA GLN A 260 2.93 3.11 -18.34
C GLN A 260 2.97 2.29 -17.04
N ILE A 261 3.22 0.98 -17.11
CA ILE A 261 3.39 0.14 -15.91
C ILE A 261 4.60 0.62 -15.08
N SER A 262 5.72 0.95 -15.73
CA SER A 262 6.90 1.50 -15.06
C SER A 262 6.60 2.83 -14.34
N HIS A 263 5.97 3.78 -15.03
CA HIS A 263 5.55 5.05 -14.43
C HIS A 263 4.51 4.88 -13.33
N TRP A 264 3.56 3.93 -13.47
CA TRP A 264 2.58 3.66 -12.42
C TRP A 264 3.26 3.15 -11.15
N ARG A 265 4.15 2.16 -11.29
CA ARG A 265 4.89 1.56 -10.17
C ARG A 265 5.82 2.57 -9.49
N HIS A 266 6.57 3.36 -10.25
CA HIS A 266 7.48 4.35 -9.69
C HIS A 266 6.72 5.43 -8.89
N PRO A 267 7.05 5.67 -7.60
CA PRO A 267 6.37 6.69 -6.81
C PRO A 267 6.73 8.08 -7.34
N LEU A 268 5.71 8.93 -7.54
CA LEU A 268 5.92 10.35 -7.82
C LEU A 268 6.13 11.10 -6.49
N VAL A 269 7.05 12.06 -6.48
CA VAL A 269 7.27 13.01 -5.38
C VAL A 269 7.33 14.41 -5.98
N LEU A 270 6.61 15.37 -5.39
CA LEU A 270 6.66 16.78 -5.77
C LEU A 270 6.76 17.65 -4.51
N GLU A 271 7.77 18.52 -4.47
CA GLU A 271 7.86 19.63 -3.54
C GLU A 271 7.08 20.84 -4.07
N HIS A 272 6.41 21.56 -3.18
CA HIS A 272 5.64 22.76 -3.51
C HIS A 272 6.16 23.94 -2.68
N GLY A 273 6.79 24.90 -3.35
CA GLY A 273 7.26 26.16 -2.75
C GLY A 273 6.32 27.33 -3.04
N GLU A 274 6.31 28.33 -2.16
CA GLU A 274 5.43 29.51 -2.27
C GLU A 274 5.72 30.39 -3.51
N GLY A 275 6.90 30.26 -4.11
CA GLY A 275 7.37 31.09 -5.24
C GLY A 275 6.60 30.97 -6.56
N SER A 276 5.55 30.14 -6.68
CA SER A 276 4.73 30.04 -7.90
C SER A 276 3.59 31.06 -7.99
N HIS A 277 3.35 31.85 -6.94
CA HIS A 277 2.49 33.05 -7.00
C HIS A 277 3.28 34.28 -6.57
N SER A 278 3.67 35.08 -7.57
CA SER A 278 4.44 36.32 -7.44
C SER A 278 3.63 37.46 -6.80
N SER A 279 3.36 37.35 -5.50
CA SER A 279 2.78 38.44 -4.70
C SER A 279 3.88 39.43 -4.30
N PRO A 280 3.95 40.66 -4.89
CA PRO A 280 5.22 41.41 -4.91
C PRO A 280 5.58 42.22 -3.64
N SER A 281 4.90 42.02 -2.50
CA SER A 281 4.73 43.09 -1.49
C SER A 281 5.26 42.83 -0.08
N TYR A 282 6.23 41.93 0.13
CA TYR A 282 6.85 41.71 1.46
C TYR A 282 8.38 41.68 1.46
N GLN A 283 9.02 42.85 1.25
CA GLN A 283 10.44 43.04 1.50
C GLN A 283 10.69 43.38 2.98
N GLY A 284 11.58 42.64 3.67
CA GLY A 284 12.24 43.17 4.88
C GLY A 284 12.25 42.32 6.17
N ARG A 285 12.01 41.00 6.13
CA ARG A 285 12.33 40.12 7.28
C ARG A 285 13.22 38.96 6.86
N CYS A 286 14.03 38.47 7.80
CA CYS A 286 14.98 37.39 7.56
C CYS A 286 14.30 36.17 6.92
N PRO A 287 14.95 35.48 5.97
CA PRO A 287 14.40 34.26 5.40
C PRO A 287 14.28 33.22 6.51
N GLN A 288 13.06 32.99 6.98
CA GLN A 288 12.74 31.72 7.61
C GLN A 288 12.86 30.63 6.53
N PRO A 289 13.30 29.41 6.86
CA PRO A 289 13.28 28.32 5.91
C PRO A 289 11.85 28.15 5.39
N GLU A 290 11.67 28.31 4.07
CA GLU A 290 10.36 28.16 3.42
C GLU A 290 9.80 26.78 3.77
N LEU A 291 8.66 26.76 4.47
CA LEU A 291 8.00 25.51 4.85
C LEU A 291 7.30 24.96 3.60
N ARG A 292 7.96 24.02 2.93
CA ARG A 292 7.48 23.42 1.68
C ARG A 292 6.55 22.24 1.95
N LEU A 293 5.36 22.29 1.37
CA LEU A 293 4.48 21.13 1.29
C LEU A 293 5.07 20.09 0.33
N VAL A 294 4.96 18.81 0.66
CA VAL A 294 5.42 17.72 -0.22
C VAL A 294 4.27 16.74 -0.46
N THR A 295 3.99 16.45 -1.72
CA THR A 295 3.05 15.41 -2.12
C THR A 295 3.80 14.20 -2.66
N HIS A 296 3.55 12.99 -2.16
CA HIS A 296 4.27 11.78 -2.58
C HIS A 296 3.37 10.53 -2.66
N GLU A 297 3.71 9.58 -3.53
CA GLU A 297 3.00 8.30 -3.68
C GLU A 297 3.50 7.19 -2.74
N GLY A 298 3.85 7.54 -1.51
CA GLY A 298 4.27 6.57 -0.49
C GLY A 298 5.63 5.88 -0.71
N ASP A 299 6.01 5.16 0.34
CA ASP A 299 7.36 4.75 0.72
C ASP A 299 7.26 4.00 2.08
N GLU A 300 8.31 3.40 2.63
CA GLU A 300 9.46 2.85 1.93
C GLU A 300 8.99 1.59 1.19
N SER A 301 9.06 1.61 -0.15
CA SER A 301 8.41 0.60 -1.01
C SER A 301 6.93 0.32 -0.65
N GLU A 302 6.12 1.39 -0.62
CA GLU A 302 4.66 1.37 -0.45
C GLU A 302 4.10 0.99 0.94
N LEU A 303 4.94 0.72 1.94
CA LEU A 303 4.51 0.32 3.27
C LEU A 303 3.73 1.40 4.04
N ASN A 304 3.92 2.69 3.77
CA ASN A 304 3.12 3.77 4.34
C ASN A 304 1.62 3.70 3.95
N PHE A 305 1.22 2.89 2.96
CA PHE A 305 -0.19 2.66 2.65
C PHE A 305 -0.95 1.95 3.79
N PHE A 306 -0.28 1.18 4.66
CA PHE A 306 -0.88 0.62 5.88
C PHE A 306 -1.39 1.71 6.84
N TRP A 307 -0.71 2.87 6.86
CA TRP A 307 -1.07 4.01 7.69
C TRP A 307 -2.00 5.01 7.00
N ALA A 308 -2.20 4.90 5.68
CA ALA A 308 -3.06 5.82 4.95
C ALA A 308 -4.51 5.80 5.45
N THR A 309 -5.06 4.64 5.84
CA THR A 309 -6.43 4.57 6.40
C THR A 309 -6.58 5.26 7.77
N LYS A 310 -5.48 5.72 8.38
CA LYS A 310 -5.45 6.49 9.64
C LYS A 310 -5.30 8.01 9.44
N ILE A 311 -5.52 8.53 8.22
CA ILE A 311 -5.42 9.97 7.90
C ILE A 311 -6.79 10.48 7.44
N GLY A 312 -7.67 10.78 8.40
CA GLY A 312 -8.88 11.58 8.19
C GLY A 312 -10.03 10.96 7.37
N GLY A 313 -11.21 11.60 7.50
CA GLY A 313 -12.47 11.14 6.92
C GLY A 313 -13.11 10.00 7.71
N PRO A 314 -14.23 9.41 7.25
CA PRO A 314 -14.89 8.27 7.90
C PRO A 314 -14.07 6.98 7.81
N SER A 315 -12.77 7.04 7.52
CA SER A 315 -11.95 5.86 7.32
C SER A 315 -11.71 5.10 8.60
N HIS A 316 -12.34 3.95 8.62
CA HIS A 316 -12.18 2.73 9.40
C HIS A 316 -10.75 2.26 9.76
N GLY A 317 -9.67 3.02 9.50
CA GLY A 317 -8.32 2.60 9.86
C GLY A 317 -7.95 1.24 9.26
N PHE A 318 -7.15 0.48 10.00
CA PHE A 318 -6.78 -0.90 9.67
C PHE A 318 -7.39 -1.93 10.65
N ASP A 319 -8.16 -1.41 11.60
CA ASP A 319 -8.51 -2.01 12.89
C ASP A 319 -10.00 -1.81 13.26
N TYR A 320 -10.79 -1.12 12.44
CA TYR A 320 -12.25 -1.09 12.60
C TYR A 320 -12.90 -2.37 12.08
N GLU A 321 -12.58 -2.72 10.82
CA GLU A 321 -13.11 -3.90 10.13
C GLU A 321 -12.06 -4.54 9.19
N ALA A 322 -10.89 -3.91 9.01
CA ALA A 322 -9.81 -4.25 8.06
C ALA A 322 -10.20 -4.41 6.56
N GLN A 323 -11.50 -4.50 6.24
CA GLN A 323 -12.05 -4.62 4.89
C GLN A 323 -11.63 -3.47 3.98
N CYS A 324 -11.70 -2.22 4.43
CA CYS A 324 -11.29 -1.08 3.60
C CYS A 324 -9.77 -1.06 3.32
N LEU A 325 -8.97 -1.76 4.14
CA LEU A 325 -7.52 -1.81 3.99
C LEU A 325 -7.08 -2.86 2.95
N LEU A 326 -7.69 -4.04 2.90
CA LEU A 326 -7.28 -5.10 1.96
C LEU A 326 -7.31 -4.66 0.47
N PRO A 327 -8.34 -3.99 -0.08
CA PRO A 327 -8.30 -3.44 -1.43
C PRO A 327 -7.23 -2.36 -1.59
N LEU A 328 -6.94 -1.57 -0.55
CA LEU A 328 -5.90 -0.56 -0.61
C LEU A 328 -4.49 -1.17 -0.72
N LEU A 329 -4.25 -2.31 -0.07
CA LEU A 329 -2.94 -2.96 -0.07
C LEU A 329 -2.76 -3.96 -1.21
N CYS A 330 -3.78 -4.78 -1.47
CA CYS A 330 -3.66 -5.91 -2.37
C CYS A 330 -3.83 -5.52 -3.85
N ASN A 331 -4.59 -4.47 -4.17
CA ASN A 331 -4.87 -4.12 -5.56
C ASN A 331 -3.73 -3.33 -6.19
N ALA A 332 -3.11 -3.87 -7.24
CA ALA A 332 -2.12 -3.20 -8.09
C ALA A 332 -2.63 -1.87 -8.66
N ARG A 333 -3.94 -1.74 -8.87
CA ARG A 333 -4.57 -0.53 -9.39
C ARG A 333 -4.75 0.62 -8.38
N HIS A 334 -4.38 0.45 -7.12
CA HIS A 334 -4.56 1.48 -6.09
C HIS A 334 -3.23 2.09 -5.61
N LYS A 335 -3.27 3.37 -5.26
CA LYS A 335 -2.21 4.13 -4.59
C LYS A 335 -2.84 5.18 -3.67
N VAL A 336 -1.98 5.84 -2.89
CA VAL A 336 -2.35 7.00 -2.08
C VAL A 336 -1.37 8.12 -2.37
N ILE A 337 -1.88 9.31 -2.67
CA ILE A 337 -1.10 10.55 -2.63
C ILE A 337 -1.12 11.01 -1.17
N LEU A 338 0.03 11.02 -0.51
CA LEU A 338 0.24 11.49 0.85
C LEU A 338 0.76 12.93 0.82
N VAL A 339 0.39 13.73 1.82
CA VAL A 339 0.74 15.14 1.94
C VAL A 339 1.50 15.36 3.24
N ASN A 340 2.78 15.71 3.13
CA ASN A 340 3.61 16.11 4.26
C ASN A 340 3.62 17.64 4.35
N ASP A 341 3.38 18.13 5.55
CA ASP A 341 3.46 19.54 5.91
C ASP A 341 4.49 19.67 7.05
N PRO A 342 5.49 20.56 6.96
CA PRO A 342 6.47 20.77 8.03
C PRO A 342 5.89 21.12 9.41
N HIS A 343 4.67 21.63 9.50
CA HIS A 343 3.96 21.84 10.77
C HIS A 343 3.52 20.53 11.43
N TRP A 344 3.45 19.44 10.65
CA TRP A 344 3.02 18.10 11.05
C TRP A 344 4.13 17.06 10.74
N PRO A 345 5.34 17.21 11.31
CA PRO A 345 6.54 16.49 10.85
C PRO A 345 6.56 14.99 11.17
N ASP A 346 5.66 14.52 12.04
CA ASP A 346 5.65 13.12 12.50
C ASP A 346 4.99 12.14 11.50
N TYR A 347 4.08 12.60 10.63
CA TYR A 347 3.33 11.79 9.65
C TYR A 347 2.59 12.68 8.62
N PRO A 348 2.19 12.15 7.44
CA PRO A 348 1.46 12.93 6.46
C PRO A 348 0.13 13.47 7.03
N CYS A 349 -0.08 14.78 6.93
CA CYS A 349 -1.24 15.49 7.47
C CYS A 349 -2.47 15.39 6.56
N GLY A 350 -2.33 14.84 5.36
CA GLY A 350 -3.42 14.65 4.42
C GLY A 350 -3.14 13.53 3.44
N ARG A 351 -4.20 13.04 2.81
CA ARG A 351 -4.16 11.99 1.80
C ARG A 351 -5.24 12.15 0.73
N CYS A 352 -5.04 11.45 -0.37
CA CYS A 352 -6.08 11.16 -1.34
C CYS A 352 -5.86 9.76 -1.95
N HIS A 353 -6.91 8.96 -2.08
CA HIS A 353 -6.83 7.71 -2.83
C HIS A 353 -6.76 7.97 -4.33
N PHE A 354 -5.88 7.22 -4.99
CA PHE A 354 -5.54 7.41 -6.38
C PHE A 354 -5.59 6.07 -7.08
N ARG A 355 -6.51 5.91 -8.04
CA ARG A 355 -6.82 4.62 -8.66
C ARG A 355 -6.58 4.66 -10.16
N LEU A 356 -6.10 3.56 -10.70
CA LEU A 356 -6.08 3.29 -12.13
C LEU A 356 -7.30 2.42 -12.48
N LEU A 357 -8.20 2.93 -13.31
CA LEU A 357 -9.45 2.28 -13.67
C LEU A 357 -9.60 2.26 -15.20
N TRP A 358 -10.57 1.52 -15.71
CA TRP A 358 -10.89 1.51 -17.14
C TRP A 358 -12.27 2.12 -17.35
N ALA A 359 -12.44 2.89 -18.41
CA ALA A 359 -13.75 3.41 -18.83
C ALA A 359 -14.21 2.65 -20.08
N GLU A 360 -15.49 2.30 -20.16
CA GLU A 360 -16.08 1.79 -21.41
C GLU A 360 -15.90 2.82 -22.52
N ILE A 361 -15.37 2.41 -23.67
CA ILE A 361 -15.38 3.22 -24.89
C ILE A 361 -16.78 3.05 -25.51
N PRO A 362 -17.57 4.12 -25.67
CA PRO A 362 -18.86 4.03 -26.33
C PRO A 362 -18.69 3.40 -27.72
N ALA A 363 -19.46 2.34 -28.01
CA ALA A 363 -19.50 1.77 -29.34
C ALA A 363 -19.90 2.89 -30.31
N SER A 364 -19.06 3.15 -31.32
CA SER A 364 -19.34 4.24 -32.28
C SER A 364 -20.72 4.01 -32.91
N PRO A 365 -21.63 4.99 -32.88
CA PRO A 365 -22.95 4.85 -33.50
C PRO A 365 -22.86 4.63 -35.01
N GLU A 366 -21.71 4.94 -35.63
CA GLU A 366 -21.40 4.71 -37.04
C GLU A 366 -20.75 3.34 -37.33
N SER A 367 -20.75 2.41 -36.37
CA SER A 367 -20.61 0.99 -36.70
C SER A 367 -22.03 0.43 -36.85
N PRO A 368 -22.68 0.54 -38.02
CA PRO A 368 -23.84 -0.29 -38.27
C PRO A 368 -23.35 -1.72 -38.09
N ARG A 369 -23.89 -2.43 -37.09
CA ARG A 369 -23.81 -3.90 -37.06
C ARG A 369 -24.19 -4.32 -38.47
N ALA A 370 -23.24 -4.88 -39.20
CA ALA A 370 -23.52 -5.39 -40.53
C ALA A 370 -24.64 -6.40 -40.32
N ALA A 371 -25.87 -6.02 -40.70
CA ALA A 371 -27.01 -6.91 -40.64
C ALA A 371 -26.56 -8.14 -41.42
N GLU A 372 -26.45 -9.29 -40.73
CA GLU A 372 -25.82 -10.46 -41.31
C GLU A 372 -26.45 -10.67 -42.68
N PRO A 373 -25.67 -10.57 -43.77
CA PRO A 373 -26.27 -10.65 -45.09
C PRO A 373 -26.76 -12.09 -45.22
N HIS A 374 -28.07 -12.28 -45.04
CA HIS A 374 -28.81 -13.49 -45.39
C HIS A 374 -28.58 -13.73 -46.88
N SER A 375 -27.45 -14.37 -47.16
CA SER A 375 -26.92 -14.57 -48.49
C SER A 375 -27.59 -15.83 -49.02
N PRO A 376 -28.46 -15.75 -50.04
CA PRO A 376 -28.95 -16.96 -50.68
C PRO A 376 -27.76 -17.71 -51.29
N PRO A 377 -27.80 -19.06 -51.36
CA PRO A 377 -26.67 -19.85 -51.85
C PRO A 377 -26.41 -19.56 -53.33
N GLY A 378 -25.30 -18.90 -53.63
CA GLY A 378 -24.90 -18.47 -54.98
C GLY A 378 -23.43 -18.79 -55.29
N PRO A 379 -23.07 -19.17 -56.54
CA PRO A 379 -21.79 -19.81 -56.83
C PRO A 379 -20.59 -18.87 -56.93
N LYS A 380 -19.42 -19.41 -56.54
CA LYS A 380 -18.11 -18.75 -56.51
C LYS A 380 -17.71 -18.14 -57.87
N ARG A 381 -17.36 -16.85 -57.89
CA ARG A 381 -16.44 -16.27 -58.88
C ARG A 381 -15.47 -15.29 -58.23
N SER A 382 -14.22 -15.33 -58.69
CA SER A 382 -13.13 -14.49 -58.20
C SER A 382 -13.05 -13.16 -58.96
N ARG A 383 -12.64 -12.10 -58.24
CA ARG A 383 -11.73 -11.07 -58.77
C ARG A 383 -11.15 -10.21 -57.64
N SER A 384 -9.86 -9.94 -57.74
CA SER A 384 -9.08 -9.12 -56.83
C SER A 384 -9.22 -7.62 -57.15
N VAL A 385 -9.31 -6.79 -56.11
CA VAL A 385 -9.10 -5.34 -56.19
C VAL A 385 -8.28 -4.91 -54.96
N PRO A 386 -7.17 -4.17 -55.11
CA PRO A 386 -6.37 -3.69 -53.99
C PRO A 386 -6.92 -2.35 -53.46
N ALA A 387 -7.41 -2.33 -52.23
CA ALA A 387 -7.84 -1.09 -51.56
C ALA A 387 -6.68 -0.45 -50.78
N LEU A 388 -6.21 0.71 -51.25
CA LEU A 388 -5.29 1.59 -50.51
C LEU A 388 -5.97 2.24 -49.29
N HIS A 389 -5.15 2.77 -48.38
CA HIS A 389 -5.54 3.60 -47.23
C HIS A 389 -6.47 2.95 -46.19
N ARG A 390 -5.95 1.93 -45.49
CA ARG A 390 -6.26 1.83 -44.05
C ARG A 390 -5.77 3.11 -43.37
N ARG A 391 -6.67 3.87 -42.72
CA ARG A 391 -6.30 4.82 -41.66
C ARG A 391 -5.33 4.09 -40.72
N ARG A 392 -4.22 4.73 -40.33
CA ARG A 392 -3.41 4.26 -39.20
C ARG A 392 -4.29 4.33 -37.95
N SER A 393 -4.90 3.20 -37.58
CA SER A 393 -5.49 3.00 -36.27
C SER A 393 -4.42 3.35 -35.24
N ASN A 394 -4.76 4.19 -34.26
CA ASN A 394 -3.82 4.67 -33.26
C ASN A 394 -3.15 3.46 -32.59
N PRO A 395 -1.82 3.24 -32.67
CA PRO A 395 -1.17 2.00 -32.21
C PRO A 395 -1.29 1.77 -30.70
N PHE A 396 -1.77 2.77 -29.95
CA PHE A 396 -2.13 2.68 -28.54
C PHE A 396 -3.50 2.03 -28.27
N LEU A 397 -4.32 1.76 -29.30
CA LEU A 397 -5.63 1.06 -29.17
C LEU A 397 -5.49 -0.47 -29.35
N ASN A 398 -4.46 -1.06 -28.76
CA ASN A 398 -4.26 -2.51 -28.79
C ASN A 398 -5.19 -3.22 -27.79
N GLY A 399 -6.41 -3.51 -28.25
CA GLY A 399 -6.94 -4.88 -28.15
C GLY A 399 -7.66 -5.32 -26.87
N ASP A 400 -7.87 -4.48 -25.86
CA ASP A 400 -8.56 -4.89 -24.62
C ASP A 400 -10.03 -4.42 -24.59
N HIS A 401 -10.93 -5.29 -25.08
CA HIS A 401 -12.40 -5.29 -24.91
C HIS A 401 -13.20 -3.99 -25.12
N GLY A 402 -12.63 -2.96 -25.76
CA GLY A 402 -13.32 -1.68 -25.95
C GLY A 402 -13.35 -0.83 -24.69
N CYS A 403 -12.32 -0.91 -23.85
CA CYS A 403 -12.15 -0.05 -22.68
C CYS A 403 -10.85 0.79 -22.79
N ALA A 404 -10.75 1.88 -22.03
CA ALA A 404 -9.57 2.75 -22.02
C ALA A 404 -9.19 3.18 -20.59
N PRO A 405 -7.90 3.18 -20.22
CA PRO A 405 -7.46 3.49 -18.86
C PRO A 405 -7.74 4.95 -18.47
N ARG A 406 -7.91 5.16 -17.17
CA ARG A 406 -8.18 6.43 -16.48
C ARG A 406 -7.43 6.43 -15.15
N LEU A 407 -6.86 7.56 -14.79
CA LEU A 407 -6.62 7.86 -13.39
C LEU A 407 -7.90 8.39 -12.76
N TRP A 408 -8.14 8.02 -11.51
CA TRP A 408 -9.29 8.44 -10.72
C TRP A 408 -8.82 8.93 -9.36
N LEU A 409 -9.16 10.16 -9.02
CA LEU A 409 -8.86 10.78 -7.75
C LEU A 409 -10.13 10.82 -6.90
N GLU A 410 -10.07 10.21 -5.71
CA GLU A 410 -11.21 10.17 -4.78
C GLU A 410 -11.28 11.43 -3.90
N GLY A 411 -12.06 11.38 -2.81
CA GLY A 411 -12.07 12.44 -1.81
C GLY A 411 -10.70 12.70 -1.21
N LEU A 412 -10.41 13.97 -0.94
CA LEU A 412 -9.24 14.38 -0.19
C LEU A 412 -9.59 14.42 1.30
N HIS A 413 -8.76 13.79 2.12
CA HIS A 413 -8.95 13.67 3.56
C HIS A 413 -7.74 14.24 4.30
N GLY A 414 -7.96 15.26 5.13
CA GLY A 414 -6.96 15.77 6.06
C GLY A 414 -7.06 15.05 7.40
N ASP A 415 -5.93 14.81 8.05
CA ASP A 415 -5.86 14.27 9.42
C ASP A 415 -6.75 15.10 10.37
N PHE A 416 -7.43 14.44 11.30
CA PHE A 416 -8.39 15.10 12.18
C PHE A 416 -7.74 16.16 13.07
N GLU A 417 -6.55 15.90 13.61
CA GLU A 417 -5.83 16.86 14.43
C GLU A 417 -5.31 18.01 13.58
N ALA A 418 -4.76 17.71 12.40
CA ALA A 418 -4.28 18.74 11.48
C ALA A 418 -5.40 19.69 11.05
N VAL A 419 -6.57 19.17 10.66
CA VAL A 419 -7.75 19.96 10.28
C VAL A 419 -8.28 20.79 11.45
N GLN A 420 -8.35 20.22 12.67
CA GLN A 420 -8.77 20.96 13.87
C GLN A 420 -7.82 22.11 14.21
N ASN A 421 -6.52 21.95 13.94
CA ASN A 421 -5.48 22.96 14.18
C ASN A 421 -5.21 23.85 12.95
N GLY A 422 -6.14 23.91 11.99
CA GLY A 422 -6.12 24.91 10.92
C GLY A 422 -5.48 24.48 9.60
N LEU A 423 -5.28 23.19 9.34
CA LEU A 423 -4.98 22.68 8.00
C LEU A 423 -6.16 22.98 7.06
N GLY A 424 -6.11 24.14 6.40
CA GLY A 424 -7.09 24.59 5.43
C GLY A 424 -7.07 23.75 4.14
N ARG A 425 -7.91 24.10 3.17
CA ARG A 425 -7.97 23.40 1.87
C ARG A 425 -6.82 23.77 0.90
N ASN A 426 -5.81 24.50 1.37
CA ASN A 426 -4.75 25.09 0.55
C ASN A 426 -3.82 24.03 -0.11
N TRP A 427 -3.87 22.77 0.35
CA TRP A 427 -3.12 21.65 -0.21
C TRP A 427 -3.82 20.93 -1.38
N LEU A 428 -5.11 21.20 -1.61
CA LEU A 428 -5.89 20.63 -2.71
C LEU A 428 -5.31 20.93 -4.11
N PRO A 429 -4.83 22.15 -4.43
CA PRO A 429 -4.16 22.42 -5.72
C PRO A 429 -2.89 21.58 -5.90
N HIS A 430 -2.13 21.35 -4.83
CA HIS A 430 -0.89 20.58 -4.85
C HIS A 430 -1.13 19.09 -5.15
N VAL A 431 -2.18 18.49 -4.55
CA VAL A 431 -2.60 17.11 -4.86
C VAL A 431 -3.17 17.00 -6.27
N LEU A 432 -3.93 17.99 -6.75
CA LEU A 432 -4.38 18.01 -8.15
C LEU A 432 -3.19 18.12 -9.12
N ARG A 433 -2.17 18.93 -8.79
CA ARG A 433 -0.95 19.06 -9.61
C ARG A 433 -0.18 17.75 -9.69
N HIS A 434 -0.09 17.04 -8.57
CA HIS A 434 0.46 15.70 -8.50
C HIS A 434 -0.30 14.72 -9.42
N ALA A 435 -1.63 14.68 -9.33
CA ALA A 435 -2.46 13.81 -10.14
C ALA A 435 -2.35 14.15 -11.65
N VAL A 436 -2.29 15.43 -12.01
CA VAL A 436 -2.09 15.90 -13.40
C VAL A 436 -0.71 15.50 -13.93
N VAL A 437 0.37 15.69 -13.16
CA VAL A 437 1.72 15.26 -13.57
C VAL A 437 1.77 13.76 -13.81
N LYS A 438 1.15 12.94 -12.95
CA LYS A 438 1.07 11.49 -13.15
C LYS A 438 0.24 11.13 -14.39
N ALA A 439 -0.85 11.84 -14.66
CA ALA A 439 -1.67 11.65 -15.86
C ALA A 439 -0.88 11.92 -17.14
N CYS A 440 -0.05 12.96 -17.15
CA CYS A 440 0.88 13.25 -18.24
C CYS A 440 1.97 12.19 -18.40
N GLN A 441 2.57 11.69 -17.31
CA GLN A 441 3.55 10.59 -17.35
C GLN A 441 2.96 9.29 -17.90
N LEU A 442 1.70 8.99 -17.55
CA LEU A 442 1.00 7.80 -18.02
C LEU A 442 0.31 7.96 -19.38
N GLN A 443 0.19 9.19 -19.90
CA GLN A 443 -0.60 9.50 -21.10
C GLN A 443 -2.04 8.94 -21.02
N VAL A 444 -2.68 9.11 -19.86
CA VAL A 444 -4.09 8.72 -19.61
C VAL A 444 -4.90 9.89 -19.08
N SER A 445 -6.21 9.91 -19.30
CA SER A 445 -7.07 10.95 -18.72
C SER A 445 -7.19 10.79 -17.20
N LEU A 446 -7.25 11.91 -16.50
CA LEU A 446 -7.55 12.00 -15.06
C LEU A 446 -9.01 12.37 -14.86
N LEU A 447 -9.70 11.65 -13.98
CA LEU A 447 -11.05 11.91 -13.51
C LEU A 447 -11.00 12.38 -12.05
N VAL A 448 -11.66 13.49 -11.76
CA VAL A 448 -11.82 14.06 -10.42
C VAL A 448 -13.27 14.45 -10.18
N ASP A 449 -13.66 14.74 -8.94
CA ASP A 449 -15.02 15.19 -8.69
C ASP A 449 -15.38 16.48 -9.44
N ARG A 450 -16.62 16.58 -9.93
CA ARG A 450 -17.12 17.71 -10.71
C ARG A 450 -16.93 19.05 -9.97
N GLN A 451 -17.02 19.06 -8.65
CA GLN A 451 -16.82 20.27 -7.83
C GLN A 451 -15.38 20.82 -7.91
N LEU A 452 -14.41 20.03 -8.39
CA LEU A 452 -13.01 20.43 -8.54
C LEU A 452 -12.67 20.97 -9.94
N MET A 453 -13.65 21.08 -10.85
CA MET A 453 -13.41 21.40 -12.27
C MET A 453 -12.61 22.70 -12.48
N ASP A 454 -12.97 23.79 -11.80
CA ASP A 454 -12.30 25.08 -12.00
C ASP A 454 -10.89 25.12 -11.40
N LEU A 455 -10.67 24.41 -10.29
CA LEU A 455 -9.34 24.27 -9.73
C LEU A 455 -8.46 23.35 -10.58
N LEU A 456 -9.03 22.27 -11.14
CA LEU A 456 -8.33 21.40 -12.09
C LEU A 456 -7.94 22.17 -13.35
N ARG A 457 -8.78 23.09 -13.86
CA ARG A 457 -8.42 24.01 -14.96
C ARG A 457 -7.20 24.85 -14.62
N ALA A 458 -7.23 25.55 -13.49
CA ALA A 458 -6.12 26.41 -13.04
C ALA A 458 -4.80 25.63 -12.84
N VAL A 459 -4.89 24.40 -12.30
CA VAL A 459 -3.72 23.52 -12.11
C VAL A 459 -3.20 22.93 -13.43
N ALA A 460 -4.07 22.72 -14.41
CA ALA A 460 -3.74 22.11 -15.70
C ALA A 460 -3.20 23.12 -16.74
N GLU A 461 -3.36 24.43 -16.52
CA GLU A 461 -3.04 25.49 -17.48
C GLU A 461 -1.62 25.36 -18.07
N ASP A 462 -0.61 25.18 -17.22
CA ASP A 462 0.80 25.01 -17.61
C ASP A 462 1.08 23.76 -18.47
N THR A 463 0.16 22.79 -18.49
CA THR A 463 0.36 21.49 -19.19
C THR A 463 -0.20 21.48 -20.60
N GLY A 464 -0.99 22.49 -20.98
CA GLY A 464 -1.71 22.54 -22.25
C GLY A 464 -2.83 21.51 -22.43
N GLY A 465 -3.08 20.64 -21.45
CA GLY A 465 -4.12 19.62 -21.50
C GLY A 465 -5.53 20.19 -21.33
N LEU A 466 -6.53 19.50 -21.88
CA LEU A 466 -7.92 19.96 -21.90
C LEU A 466 -8.68 19.48 -20.65
N VAL A 467 -9.39 20.38 -19.98
CA VAL A 467 -10.33 20.04 -18.89
C VAL A 467 -11.78 20.19 -19.36
N CYS A 468 -12.53 19.09 -19.36
CA CYS A 468 -13.93 19.02 -19.78
C CYS A 468 -14.79 18.25 -18.76
N GLU A 469 -16.11 18.28 -18.95
CA GLU A 469 -17.03 17.41 -18.21
C GLU A 469 -17.22 16.11 -19.00
N SER A 470 -17.27 14.97 -18.31
CA SER A 470 -17.44 13.67 -18.95
C SER A 470 -18.32 12.76 -18.11
N THR A 471 -19.19 11.99 -18.76
CA THR A 471 -19.98 10.94 -18.12
C THR A 471 -19.50 9.60 -18.65
N GLU A 472 -18.83 8.81 -17.81
CA GLU A 472 -18.23 7.54 -18.18
C GLU A 472 -18.74 6.42 -17.26
N ARG A 473 -18.74 5.17 -17.75
CA ARG A 473 -18.96 3.96 -16.95
C ARG A 473 -17.61 3.31 -16.71
N MET A 474 -17.32 2.97 -15.46
CA MET A 474 -16.03 2.42 -15.07
C MET A 474 -16.11 0.90 -15.02
N VAL A 475 -15.13 0.24 -15.60
CA VAL A 475 -14.89 -1.20 -15.53
C VAL A 475 -13.94 -1.45 -14.36
N LEU A 476 -14.45 -2.15 -13.35
CA LEU A 476 -13.72 -2.57 -12.16
C LEU A 476 -13.32 -4.02 -12.36
N ARG A 477 -12.02 -4.28 -12.62
CA ARG A 477 -11.48 -5.65 -12.68
C ARG A 477 -11.49 -6.33 -11.30
N PRO A 478 -11.42 -7.67 -11.20
CA PRO A 478 -11.39 -8.38 -9.92
C PRO A 478 -10.45 -7.78 -8.89
N SER A 479 -10.85 -7.79 -7.62
CA SER A 479 -10.03 -7.35 -6.48
C SER A 479 -9.15 -8.50 -5.96
N ASN A 480 -7.88 -8.20 -5.72
CA ASN A 480 -6.93 -9.10 -5.06
C ASN A 480 -7.16 -9.10 -3.53
N GLY A 481 -7.84 -8.07 -3.02
CA GLY A 481 -8.22 -7.93 -1.61
C GLY A 481 -9.47 -8.69 -1.20
N VAL A 482 -10.03 -9.56 -2.07
CA VAL A 482 -11.37 -10.18 -2.00
C VAL A 482 -12.52 -9.18 -2.10
N VAL A 483 -12.46 -8.10 -1.34
CA VAL A 483 -13.41 -6.99 -1.35
C VAL A 483 -12.90 -5.81 -2.18
N GLU A 484 -13.81 -4.95 -2.63
CA GLU A 484 -13.54 -3.59 -3.11
C GLU A 484 -14.25 -2.59 -2.20
N ALA A 485 -13.60 -1.46 -1.94
CA ALA A 485 -14.04 -0.43 -1.02
C ALA A 485 -13.92 0.94 -1.69
N SER A 486 -15.05 1.57 -2.03
CA SER A 486 -15.09 2.95 -2.52
C SER A 486 -16.50 3.53 -2.41
N ASP A 487 -16.64 4.61 -1.64
CA ASP A 487 -17.84 5.47 -1.62
C ASP A 487 -18.06 6.25 -2.93
N TYR A 488 -17.07 6.26 -3.82
CA TYR A 488 -17.02 7.15 -4.98
C TYR A 488 -17.30 6.46 -6.32
N LEU A 489 -17.24 5.13 -6.38
CA LEU A 489 -17.42 4.34 -7.60
C LEU A 489 -18.81 3.74 -7.76
N SER A 490 -19.54 3.53 -6.65
CA SER A 490 -20.91 3.01 -6.67
C SER A 490 -21.65 3.35 -5.36
N ARG A 491 -22.86 2.84 -5.19
CA ARG A 491 -23.60 2.90 -3.90
C ARG A 491 -23.29 1.74 -2.95
N ARG A 492 -22.37 0.84 -3.34
CA ARG A 492 -21.89 -0.28 -2.52
C ARG A 492 -20.70 0.19 -1.68
N HIS A 493 -20.57 -0.37 -0.48
CA HIS A 493 -19.40 -0.18 0.39
C HIS A 493 -18.89 -1.55 0.83
N ASP A 494 -17.57 -1.74 0.87
CA ASP A 494 -16.86 -2.99 1.21
C ASP A 494 -17.48 -4.27 0.63
N TRP A 495 -17.61 -4.40 -0.70
CA TRP A 495 -18.29 -5.56 -1.30
C TRP A 495 -17.32 -6.59 -1.87
N VAL A 496 -17.68 -7.88 -1.81
CA VAL A 496 -16.91 -8.95 -2.47
C VAL A 496 -16.90 -8.71 -3.98
N GLN A 497 -15.71 -8.59 -4.58
CA GLN A 497 -15.52 -8.22 -5.98
C GLN A 497 -14.52 -9.16 -6.67
N LEU A 498 -14.93 -10.42 -6.87
CA LEU A 498 -14.11 -11.47 -7.49
C LEU A 498 -14.18 -11.49 -9.02
N GLU A 499 -15.14 -10.76 -9.61
CA GLU A 499 -15.39 -10.69 -11.05
C GLU A 499 -15.25 -9.25 -11.57
N GLU A 500 -15.25 -9.10 -12.90
CA GLU A 500 -15.29 -7.77 -13.53
C GLU A 500 -16.70 -7.17 -13.38
N GLU A 501 -16.78 -5.95 -12.86
CA GLU A 501 -18.04 -5.22 -12.67
C GLU A 501 -18.02 -3.90 -13.45
N VAL A 502 -19.17 -3.45 -13.95
CA VAL A 502 -19.31 -2.14 -14.62
C VAL A 502 -20.23 -1.23 -13.82
N THR A 503 -19.76 -0.02 -13.49
CA THR A 503 -20.51 0.93 -12.66
C THR A 503 -21.74 1.51 -13.37
N GLU A 504 -22.60 2.17 -12.58
CA GLU A 504 -23.51 3.19 -13.12
C GLU A 504 -22.69 4.30 -13.84
N PRO A 505 -23.24 5.02 -14.84
CA PRO A 505 -22.57 6.17 -15.44
C PRO A 505 -22.34 7.27 -14.41
N MET A 506 -21.12 7.81 -14.35
CA MET A 506 -20.74 8.85 -13.41
C MET A 506 -20.24 10.11 -14.14
N THR A 507 -20.81 11.26 -13.80
CA THR A 507 -20.36 12.56 -14.32
C THR A 507 -19.21 13.11 -13.48
N LYS A 508 -18.06 13.37 -14.10
CA LYS A 508 -16.83 13.83 -13.46
C LYS A 508 -16.16 14.93 -14.27
N ALA A 509 -15.28 15.70 -13.62
CA ALA A 509 -14.37 16.59 -14.33
C ALA A 509 -13.20 15.75 -14.86
N LYS A 510 -12.89 15.89 -16.15
CA LYS A 510 -11.92 15.09 -16.88
C LYS A 510 -10.81 15.97 -17.43
N PHE A 511 -9.57 15.71 -17.02
CA PHE A 511 -8.37 16.23 -17.67
C PHE A 511 -7.87 15.24 -18.73
N VAL A 512 -7.57 15.74 -19.92
CA VAL A 512 -7.00 14.98 -21.04
C VAL A 512 -5.60 15.54 -21.31
N PRO A 513 -4.52 14.76 -21.11
CA PRO A 513 -3.17 15.23 -21.39
C PRO A 513 -2.98 15.44 -22.89
N VAL A 514 -2.09 16.39 -23.26
CA VAL A 514 -1.65 16.54 -24.65
C VAL A 514 -0.81 15.32 -25.02
N THR A 515 -1.23 14.58 -26.04
CA THR A 515 -0.37 13.58 -26.67
C THR A 515 0.76 14.30 -27.39
N SER A 516 2.00 14.14 -26.91
CA SER A 516 3.19 14.56 -27.66
C SER A 516 3.21 13.83 -29.00
N VAL A 517 3.10 14.59 -30.09
CA VAL A 517 2.95 14.11 -31.48
C VAL A 517 4.26 13.54 -32.03
#